data_AF-A0A2V5PF75-F1
#
_entry.id   AF-A0A2V5PF75-F1
#
_cell.length_a   1.000
_cell.length_b   1.000
_cell.length_c   1.000
_cell.angle_alpha   90.00
_cell.angle_beta   90.00
_cell.angle_gamma   90.00
#
_symmetry.space_group_name_H-M   'P 1'
#
loop_
_entity.id
_entity.type
_entity.pdbx_description
1 polymer ?
#
loop_
_entity_poly.entity_id
_entity_poly.type
_entity_poly.pdbx_seq_one_letter_code
_entity_poly.pdbx_strand_id
1 'polypeptide(L)'
;MKSLLALLLSCTGLLASDDIRLTTTAKTNAQTGRVTVREVFTRGGHTNLVRVTTSKEGMLVSRVHRFYYHRKLVADHMMLPGKDTSFMTTTAGFSLSLDFGPSKAITRAYIGNKKGEIIEAYTTTDGILTPVSASELKSIRKSTATWGEW
;
A
#
# COMPACT_ATOMS: atom_id res chain seq x y z
N MET A 1 0.30 39.13 -7.17
CA MET A 1 1.18 37.96 -7.01
C MET A 1 0.49 36.97 -6.07
N LYS A 2 0.03 35.81 -6.55
CA LYS A 2 -0.60 34.79 -5.70
C LYS A 2 0.50 33.93 -5.09
N SER A 3 0.85 34.17 -3.83
CA SER A 3 1.81 33.38 -3.05
C SER A 3 1.29 31.94 -2.91
N LEU A 4 2.11 30.98 -3.32
CA LEU A 4 1.80 29.55 -3.29
C LEU A 4 2.28 28.99 -1.94
N LEU A 5 1.43 29.05 -0.91
CA LEU A 5 1.76 28.50 0.40
C LEU A 5 1.53 26.97 0.38
N ALA A 6 2.61 26.20 0.25
CA ALA A 6 2.60 24.75 0.39
C ALA A 6 3.17 24.38 1.77
N LEU A 7 2.31 23.96 2.70
CA LEU A 7 2.75 23.46 4.01
C LEU A 7 3.13 21.98 3.88
N LEU A 8 4.36 21.64 4.23
CA LEU A 8 4.86 20.26 4.28
C LEU A 8 5.02 19.86 5.76
N LEU A 9 4.19 18.94 6.23
CA LEU A 9 4.41 18.25 7.50
C LEU A 9 4.97 16.85 7.23
N SER A 10 6.14 16.56 7.77
CA SER A 10 6.73 15.22 7.77
C SER A 10 6.74 14.66 9.18
N CYS A 11 5.99 13.59 9.43
CA CYS A 11 6.03 12.84 10.68
C CYS A 11 6.57 11.44 10.40
N THR A 12 7.60 11.02 11.12
CA THR A 12 8.02 9.62 11.21
C THR A 12 7.26 8.98 12.35
N GLY A 13 6.26 8.15 12.03
CA GLY A 13 5.46 7.43 13.02
C GLY A 13 5.93 5.98 13.13
N LEU A 14 6.18 5.51 14.35
CA LEU A 14 6.29 4.08 14.67
C LEU A 14 4.88 3.49 14.76
N LEU A 15 4.21 3.30 13.62
CA LEU A 15 2.93 2.60 13.56
C LEU A 15 2.92 1.61 12.41
N ALA A 16 3.65 0.51 12.59
CA ALA A 16 3.40 -0.78 11.94
C ALA A 16 4.41 -1.81 12.49
N SER A 17 4.07 -2.64 13.49
CA SER A 17 4.99 -3.70 13.98
C SER A 17 6.37 -3.19 14.46
N ASP A 18 7.16 -4.02 15.15
CA ASP A 18 8.53 -3.62 15.57
C ASP A 18 9.49 -3.44 14.37
N ASP A 19 9.11 -3.95 13.19
CA ASP A 19 9.98 -4.02 12.00
C ASP A 19 9.55 -3.18 10.79
N ILE A 20 8.33 -2.61 10.76
CA ILE A 20 7.92 -1.66 9.71
C ILE A 20 8.04 -0.23 10.23
N ARG A 21 8.68 0.63 9.43
CA ARG A 21 8.74 2.06 9.66
C ARG A 21 7.83 2.79 8.69
N LEU A 22 7.00 3.68 9.21
CA LEU A 22 6.11 4.54 8.44
C LEU A 22 6.65 5.98 8.43
N THR A 23 6.87 6.52 7.23
CA THR A 23 7.12 7.94 7.02
C THR A 23 5.91 8.56 6.32
N THR A 24 5.33 9.58 6.94
CA THR A 24 4.17 10.29 6.40
C THR A 24 4.57 11.71 6.02
N THR A 25 4.20 12.14 4.83
CA THR A 25 4.37 13.51 4.33
C THR A 25 3.03 14.01 3.82
N ALA A 26 2.54 15.12 4.38
CA ALA A 26 1.34 15.78 3.90
C ALA A 26 1.72 17.06 3.14
N LYS A 27 1.06 17.29 2.01
CA LYS A 27 1.15 18.52 1.22
C LYS A 27 -0.24 19.07 0.97
N THR A 28 -0.46 20.33 1.35
CA THR A 28 -1.71 21.04 1.10
C THR A 28 -1.54 22.06 -0.02
N ASN A 29 -2.46 22.06 -0.99
CA ASN A 29 -2.60 23.10 -2.00
C ASN A 29 -3.78 24.00 -1.64
N ALA A 30 -3.48 25.17 -1.09
CA ALA A 30 -4.50 26.13 -0.62
C ALA A 30 -5.40 26.67 -1.74
N GLN A 31 -4.92 26.73 -3.00
CA GLN A 31 -5.72 27.25 -4.12
C GLN A 31 -6.80 26.28 -4.58
N THR A 32 -6.52 24.98 -4.49
CA THR A 32 -7.45 23.93 -4.95
C THR A 32 -8.18 23.24 -3.79
N GLY A 33 -7.81 23.55 -2.54
CA GLY A 33 -8.30 22.86 -1.34
C GLY A 33 -7.88 21.39 -1.26
N ARG A 34 -6.90 20.96 -2.08
CA ARG A 34 -6.45 19.56 -2.13
C ARG A 34 -5.38 19.29 -1.09
N VAL A 35 -5.51 18.16 -0.40
CA VAL A 35 -4.50 17.61 0.50
C VAL A 35 -4.01 16.30 -0.10
N THR A 36 -2.70 16.18 -0.27
CA THR A 36 -2.06 14.92 -0.68
C THR A 36 -1.21 14.42 0.47
N VAL A 37 -1.54 13.24 0.97
CA VAL A 37 -0.80 12.51 1.99
C VAL A 37 -0.04 11.38 1.30
N ARG A 38 1.28 11.36 1.47
CA ARG A 38 2.17 10.30 1.01
C ARG A 38 2.71 9.55 2.22
N GLU A 39 2.53 8.26 2.22
CA GLU A 39 2.95 7.33 3.27
C GLU A 39 3.91 6.32 2.67
N VAL A 40 5.07 6.15 3.29
CA VAL A 40 6.10 5.19 2.88
C VAL A 40 6.32 4.20 4.00
N PHE A 41 6.05 2.94 3.70
CA PHE A 41 6.27 1.82 4.60
C PHE A 41 7.55 1.11 4.19
N THR A 42 8.45 0.93 5.15
CA THR A 42 9.73 0.25 4.95
C THR A 42 9.94 -0.85 5.96
N ARG A 43 10.50 -1.98 5.55
CA ARG A 43 10.92 -3.10 6.39
C ARG A 43 12.37 -3.43 6.11
N GLY A 44 13.18 -3.55 7.16
CA GLY A 44 14.63 -3.78 7.01
C GLY A 44 15.33 -2.73 6.12
N GLY A 45 14.86 -1.48 6.11
CA GLY A 45 15.41 -0.40 5.29
C GLY A 45 15.02 -0.43 3.80
N HIS A 46 14.16 -1.35 3.38
CA HIS A 46 13.64 -1.41 2.01
C HIS A 46 12.20 -0.93 1.95
N THR A 47 11.81 -0.24 0.88
CA THR A 47 10.41 0.13 0.63
C THR A 47 9.59 -1.10 0.28
N ASN A 48 8.46 -1.28 0.95
CA ASN A 48 7.49 -2.34 0.68
C ASN A 48 6.21 -1.74 0.08
N LEU A 49 5.74 -0.61 0.63
CA LEU A 49 4.52 0.05 0.18
C LEU A 49 4.71 1.56 0.17
N VAL A 50 4.26 2.20 -0.91
CA VAL A 50 4.01 3.64 -0.93
C VAL A 50 2.53 3.85 -1.15
N ARG A 51 1.88 4.57 -0.24
CA ARG A 51 0.49 4.97 -0.37
C ARG A 51 0.41 6.47 -0.61
N VAL A 52 -0.36 6.87 -1.60
CA VAL A 52 -0.66 8.28 -1.86
C VAL A 52 -2.16 8.45 -1.83
N THR A 53 -2.64 9.20 -0.84
CA THR A 53 -4.05 9.56 -0.70
C THR A 53 -4.20 11.03 -1.05
N THR A 54 -5.09 11.35 -1.99
CA THR A 54 -5.49 12.73 -2.27
C THR A 54 -6.92 12.93 -1.81
N SER A 55 -7.16 13.99 -1.06
CA SER A 55 -8.49 14.42 -0.63
C SER A 55 -8.74 15.89 -0.98
N LYS A 56 -10.01 16.28 -1.01
CA LYS A 56 -10.47 17.66 -1.17
C LYS A 56 -11.71 17.84 -0.29
N GLU A 57 -11.74 18.89 0.53
CA GLU A 57 -12.89 19.16 1.43
C GLU A 57 -13.25 17.96 2.31
N GLY A 58 -12.24 17.22 2.78
CA GLY A 58 -12.41 15.99 3.58
C GLY A 58 -12.80 14.74 2.79
N MET A 59 -13.19 14.86 1.52
CA MET A 59 -13.58 13.72 0.68
C MET A 59 -12.39 13.10 -0.05
N LEU A 60 -12.37 11.77 -0.16
CA LEU A 60 -11.39 11.04 -0.95
C LEU A 60 -11.53 11.40 -2.43
N VAL A 61 -10.43 11.81 -3.07
CA VAL A 61 -10.35 12.04 -4.53
C VAL A 61 -9.69 10.86 -5.22
N SER A 62 -8.62 10.32 -4.63
CA SER A 62 -7.97 9.11 -5.12
C SER A 62 -7.08 8.50 -4.02
N ARG A 63 -6.87 7.19 -4.11
CA ARG A 63 -5.85 6.50 -3.31
C ARG A 63 -5.08 5.55 -4.21
N VAL A 64 -3.75 5.68 -4.23
CA VAL A 64 -2.87 4.80 -4.98
C VAL A 64 -1.98 4.04 -3.99
N HIS A 65 -1.97 2.72 -4.10
CA HIS A 65 -1.04 1.83 -3.42
C HIS A 65 0.00 1.36 -4.42
N ARG A 66 1.28 1.61 -4.15
CA ARG A 66 2.41 1.17 -4.97
C ARG A 66 3.21 0.15 -4.18
N PHE A 67 3.24 -1.07 -4.68
CA PHE A 67 3.86 -2.22 -4.03
C PHE A 67 5.29 -2.41 -4.54
N TYR A 68 6.23 -2.57 -3.63
CA TYR A 68 7.65 -2.68 -3.93
C TYR A 68 8.22 -3.99 -3.39
N TYR A 69 9.16 -4.57 -4.15
CA TYR A 69 9.98 -5.69 -3.71
C TYR A 69 11.43 -5.46 -4.18
N HIS A 70 12.41 -5.61 -3.28
CA HIS A 70 13.81 -5.28 -3.54
C HIS A 70 14.02 -3.93 -4.27
N ARG A 71 13.34 -2.87 -3.81
CA ARG A 71 13.42 -1.51 -4.37
C ARG A 71 12.84 -1.35 -5.79
N LYS A 72 12.21 -2.37 -6.36
CA LYS A 72 11.53 -2.30 -7.65
C LYS A 72 10.03 -2.15 -7.45
N LEU A 73 9.40 -1.31 -8.26
CA LEU A 73 7.95 -1.23 -8.33
C LEU A 73 7.43 -2.53 -8.94
N VAL A 74 6.66 -3.27 -8.17
CA VAL A 74 6.08 -4.55 -8.58
C VAL A 74 4.67 -4.35 -9.10
N ALA A 75 3.86 -3.55 -8.41
CA ALA A 75 2.48 -3.35 -8.80
C ALA A 75 1.95 -2.00 -8.32
N ASP A 76 0.94 -1.49 -9.02
CA ASP A 76 0.13 -0.37 -8.55
C ASP A 76 -1.32 -0.82 -8.41
N HIS A 77 -2.01 -0.33 -7.38
CA HIS A 77 -3.45 -0.48 -7.19
C HIS A 77 -4.06 0.89 -6.89
N MET A 78 -4.84 1.41 -7.84
CA MET A 78 -5.48 2.71 -7.74
C MET A 78 -6.98 2.58 -7.47
N MET A 79 -7.47 3.31 -6.48
CA MET A 79 -8.88 3.40 -6.12
C MET A 79 -9.39 4.83 -6.33
N LEU A 80 -10.58 4.94 -6.93
CA LEU A 80 -11.30 6.19 -7.13
C LEU A 80 -12.63 6.16 -6.36
N PRO A 81 -13.06 7.29 -5.77
CA PRO A 81 -14.33 7.37 -5.06
C PRO A 81 -15.51 7.06 -6.00
N GLY A 82 -16.50 6.32 -5.49
CA GLY A 82 -17.74 6.00 -6.21
C GLY A 82 -17.56 5.11 -7.44
N LYS A 83 -16.39 4.52 -7.64
CA LYS A 83 -16.11 3.58 -8.73
C LYS A 83 -15.55 2.30 -8.15
N ASP A 84 -16.14 1.17 -8.56
CA ASP A 84 -15.55 -0.18 -8.38
C ASP A 84 -14.36 -0.40 -9.33
N THR A 85 -13.80 0.67 -9.90
CA THR A 85 -12.70 0.58 -10.85
C THR A 85 -11.39 0.64 -10.10
N SER A 86 -10.70 -0.50 -10.07
CA SER A 86 -9.30 -0.58 -9.73
C SER A 86 -8.46 -0.70 -11.00
N PHE A 87 -7.36 0.05 -11.06
CA PHE A 87 -6.33 -0.17 -12.07
C PHE A 87 -5.19 -0.93 -11.41
N MET A 88 -4.79 -2.03 -12.04
CA MET A 88 -3.68 -2.85 -11.59
C MET A 88 -2.66 -3.02 -12.70
N THR A 89 -1.40 -2.71 -12.38
CA THR A 89 -0.25 -3.06 -13.21
C THR A 89 0.64 -3.99 -12.42
N THR A 90 1.32 -4.91 -13.11
CA THR A 90 2.35 -5.77 -12.49
C THR A 90 3.59 -5.79 -13.38
N THR A 91 4.76 -5.88 -12.74
CA THR A 91 6.03 -6.04 -13.45
C THR A 91 6.25 -7.52 -13.76
N ALA A 92 6.77 -7.82 -14.96
CA ALA A 92 7.07 -9.17 -15.40
C ALA A 92 7.89 -9.96 -14.35
N GLY A 93 7.40 -11.17 -14.01
CA GLY A 93 8.02 -12.04 -13.03
C GLY A 93 7.45 -11.96 -11.61
N PHE A 94 6.45 -11.10 -11.41
CA PHE A 94 5.68 -11.01 -10.18
C PHE A 94 4.18 -11.09 -10.45
N SER A 95 3.42 -11.51 -9.46
CA SER A 95 1.96 -11.41 -9.44
C SER A 95 1.53 -10.57 -8.25
N LEU A 96 0.38 -9.89 -8.37
CA LEU A 96 -0.33 -9.29 -7.26
C LEU A 96 -1.67 -10.01 -7.13
N SER A 97 -1.91 -10.64 -5.99
CA SER A 97 -3.16 -11.31 -5.64
C SER A 97 -3.89 -10.51 -4.57
N LEU A 98 -5.21 -10.39 -4.69
CA LEU A 98 -6.06 -9.67 -3.75
C LEU A 98 -7.13 -10.62 -3.20
N ASP A 99 -7.24 -10.68 -1.89
CA ASP A 99 -8.36 -11.33 -1.21
C ASP A 99 -9.45 -10.30 -0.96
N PHE A 100 -10.70 -10.70 -1.18
CA PHE A 100 -11.86 -9.86 -0.95
C PHE A 100 -12.75 -10.47 0.13
N GLY A 101 -13.21 -9.64 1.06
CA GLY A 101 -14.18 -10.03 2.08
C GLY A 101 -15.61 -10.01 1.56
N PRO A 102 -16.60 -10.34 2.41
CA PRO A 102 -18.02 -10.38 2.04
C PRO A 102 -18.55 -9.06 1.47
N SER A 103 -17.99 -7.93 1.91
CA SER A 103 -18.35 -6.58 1.43
C SER A 103 -17.69 -6.21 0.09
N LYS A 104 -16.96 -7.14 -0.54
CA LYS A 104 -16.07 -6.89 -1.69
C LYS A 104 -14.93 -5.89 -1.38
N ALA A 105 -14.74 -5.53 -0.11
CA ALA A 105 -13.55 -4.81 0.31
C ALA A 105 -12.35 -5.75 0.26
N ILE A 106 -11.20 -5.22 -0.17
CA ILE A 106 -9.93 -5.95 -0.09
C ILE A 106 -9.68 -6.25 1.39
N THR A 107 -9.38 -7.50 1.72
CA THR A 107 -9.01 -7.99 3.05
C THR A 107 -7.53 -8.30 3.16
N ARG A 108 -6.89 -8.73 2.07
CA ARG A 108 -5.44 -8.98 2.01
C ARG A 108 -4.91 -8.74 0.61
N ALA A 109 -3.60 -8.53 0.51
CA ALA A 109 -2.89 -8.57 -0.76
C ALA A 109 -1.58 -9.33 -0.62
N TYR A 110 -1.14 -9.98 -1.70
CA TYR A 110 0.12 -10.73 -1.73
C TYR A 110 0.88 -10.43 -3.01
N ILE A 111 2.21 -10.36 -2.90
CA ILE A 111 3.07 -10.47 -4.08
C ILE A 111 3.56 -11.90 -4.17
N GLY A 112 3.33 -12.53 -5.32
CA GLY A 112 3.92 -13.81 -5.69
C GLY A 112 5.13 -13.64 -6.61
N ASN A 113 6.06 -14.58 -6.56
CA ASN A 113 7.10 -14.71 -7.58
C ASN A 113 6.68 -15.69 -8.70
N LYS A 114 7.54 -15.92 -9.70
CA LYS A 114 7.29 -16.85 -10.81
C LYS A 114 6.98 -18.30 -10.39
N LYS A 115 7.37 -18.71 -9.19
CA LYS A 115 7.11 -20.05 -8.65
C LYS A 115 5.80 -20.12 -7.87
N GLY A 116 5.03 -19.02 -7.81
CA GLY A 116 3.81 -18.92 -7.01
C GLY A 116 4.06 -18.71 -5.51
N GLU A 117 5.32 -18.53 -5.09
CA GLU A 117 5.66 -18.33 -3.68
C GLU A 117 5.30 -16.90 -3.25
N ILE A 118 4.64 -16.77 -2.08
CA ILE A 118 4.35 -15.47 -1.48
C ILE A 118 5.64 -14.84 -0.97
N ILE A 119 6.07 -13.77 -1.62
CA ILE A 119 7.28 -13.03 -1.26
C ILE A 119 6.97 -11.76 -0.46
N GLU A 120 5.73 -11.27 -0.49
CA GLU A 120 5.28 -10.14 0.31
C GLU A 120 3.80 -10.27 0.62
N ALA A 121 3.37 -9.75 1.77
CA ALA A 121 1.98 -9.78 2.18
C ALA A 121 1.55 -8.47 2.84
N TYR A 122 0.27 -8.16 2.68
CA TYR A 122 -0.35 -6.95 3.18
C TYR A 122 -1.70 -7.30 3.80
N THR A 123 -1.97 -6.66 4.93
CA THR A 123 -3.27 -6.67 5.57
C THR A 123 -3.95 -5.33 5.35
N THR A 124 -5.22 -5.24 5.68
CA THR A 124 -6.02 -4.03 5.54
C THR A 124 -6.85 -3.75 6.77
N THR A 125 -7.01 -2.47 7.03
CA THR A 125 -8.01 -1.94 7.96
C THR A 125 -8.80 -0.90 7.17
N ASP A 126 -10.12 -1.06 7.08
CA ASP A 126 -11.01 -0.15 6.34
C ASP A 126 -10.62 0.08 4.86
N GLY A 127 -10.15 -0.98 4.18
CA GLY A 127 -9.71 -0.90 2.79
C GLY A 127 -8.36 -0.17 2.59
N ILE A 128 -7.62 0.05 3.68
CA ILE A 128 -6.30 0.68 3.70
C ILE A 128 -5.25 -0.40 3.89
N LEU A 129 -4.51 -0.70 2.83
CA LEU A 129 -3.46 -1.72 2.87
C LEU A 129 -2.23 -1.24 3.64
N THR A 130 -1.65 -2.14 4.43
CA THR A 130 -0.40 -1.99 5.18
C THR A 130 0.40 -3.29 5.10
N PRO A 131 1.75 -3.24 5.02
CA PRO A 131 2.55 -4.45 5.00
C PRO A 131 2.47 -5.17 6.34
N VAL A 132 2.45 -6.50 6.30
CA VAL A 132 2.50 -7.32 7.52
C VAL A 132 3.92 -7.37 8.11
N SER A 133 4.04 -7.74 9.38
CA SER A 133 5.34 -7.93 10.03
C SER A 133 6.15 -9.08 9.39
N ALA A 134 7.47 -9.10 9.58
CA ALA A 134 8.31 -10.20 9.12
C ALA A 134 7.91 -11.56 9.73
N SER A 135 7.49 -11.59 10.99
CA SER A 135 7.03 -12.80 11.67
C SER A 135 5.74 -13.33 11.06
N GLU A 136 4.78 -12.45 10.78
CA GLU A 136 3.52 -12.79 10.12
C GLU A 136 3.76 -13.27 8.67
N LEU A 137 4.59 -12.57 7.89
CA LEU A 137 4.97 -12.99 6.54
C LEU A 137 5.61 -14.38 6.54
N LYS A 138 6.47 -14.68 7.51
CA LYS A 138 7.06 -16.01 7.68
C LYS A 138 6.00 -17.07 7.98
N SER A 139 4.99 -16.74 8.80
CA SER A 139 3.86 -17.63 9.09
C SER A 139 3.02 -17.89 7.84
N ILE A 140 2.68 -16.85 7.08
CA ILE A 140 1.92 -16.95 5.83
C ILE A 140 2.64 -17.89 4.86
N ARG A 141 3.93 -17.66 4.59
CA ARG A 141 4.73 -18.51 3.69
C ARG A 141 4.73 -19.99 4.08
N LYS A 142 4.83 -20.29 5.39
CA LYS A 142 4.74 -21.66 5.89
C LYS A 142 3.37 -22.28 5.63
N SER A 143 2.31 -21.52 5.90
CA SER A 143 0.94 -21.99 5.68
C SER A 143 0.60 -22.18 4.21
N THR A 144 1.22 -21.45 3.28
CA THR A 144 0.98 -21.60 1.84
C THR A 144 1.75 -22.78 1.23
N ALA A 145 2.94 -23.09 1.75
CA ALA A 145 3.73 -24.25 1.32
C ALA A 145 2.95 -25.58 1.48
N THR A 146 2.08 -25.68 2.49
CA THR A 146 1.27 -26.87 2.75
C THR A 146 0.05 -27.03 1.82
N TRP A 147 -0.27 -26.06 0.96
CA TRP A 147 -1.37 -26.18 -0.02
C TRP A 147 -0.93 -26.82 -1.34
N GLY A 148 0.38 -26.95 -1.59
CA GLY A 148 0.93 -27.48 -2.83
C GLY A 148 1.32 -28.97 -2.81
N GLU A 149 0.98 -29.71 -1.74
CA GLU A 149 1.35 -31.13 -1.54
C GLU A 149 0.16 -32.10 -1.71
N TRP A 150 -0.85 -31.77 -2.53
CA TRP A 150 -1.97 -32.66 -2.87
C TRP A 150 -1.91 -33.10 -4.33
#